data_AF-A0A8T4Z1Z7-F1
#
_entry.id   AF-A0A8T4Z1Z7-F1
#
_cell.length_a   1.000
_cell.length_b   1.000
_cell.length_c   1.000
_cell.angle_alpha   90.00
_cell.angle_beta   90.00
_cell.angle_gamma   90.00
#
_symmetry.space_group_name_H-M   'P 1'
#
loop_
_entity.id
_entity.type
_entity.pdbx_description
1 polymer ?
#
loop_
_entity_poly.entity_id
_entity_poly.type
_entity_poly.pdbx_seq_one_letter_code
_entity_poly.pdbx_strand_id
1 'polypeptide(L)'
;MVSASSEHFDLEQVDIAATIASLMNIPYPTEGRPIGEILTYGWGCGRILLLIVDSLGYAEYLGSRRFFSNIWKMSCNGRLYRCKANAERTTPCIASILCGRKPERHGIYRTGDVYRRRGLKSIVEAASRRGIKSAVVMEEKGALTFVGRIDIVKPIPDRKNIVEFDEEVKSATAEALREGSFLTVAHLRVLDKQGYTPYSVRSVDANISEIAGACGEESLIMLCGDHPPHGSKESSVPLIVFRL
;
A
#
# COMPACT_ATOMS: atom_id res chain seq x y z
N MET A 1 20.02 20.19 6.58
CA MET A 1 19.65 19.58 7.87
C MET A 1 18.14 19.68 7.98
N VAL A 2 17.40 18.63 7.62
CA VAL A 2 15.96 18.55 7.92
C VAL A 2 15.87 17.84 9.27
N SER A 3 15.23 18.47 10.25
CA SER A 3 14.95 17.83 11.53
C SER A 3 14.13 16.57 11.25
N ALA A 4 14.68 15.43 11.65
CA ALA A 4 13.94 14.18 11.71
C ALA A 4 12.66 14.44 12.52
N SER A 5 11.51 14.38 11.85
CA SER A 5 10.25 14.20 12.54
C SER A 5 10.37 12.90 13.34
N SER A 6 10.44 13.03 14.67
CA SER A 6 10.29 12.00 15.70
C SER A 6 10.38 10.55 15.22
N GLU A 7 11.55 9.92 15.40
CA GLU A 7 11.67 8.46 15.37
C GLU A 7 10.93 7.85 16.57
N HIS A 8 9.60 7.70 16.51
CA HIS A 8 8.85 6.94 17.50
C HIS A 8 7.65 6.18 16.93
N PHE A 9 7.42 5.01 17.56
CA PHE A 9 6.34 4.02 17.49
C PHE A 9 6.56 2.83 16.55
N ASP A 10 6.72 1.66 17.18
CA ASP A 10 6.57 0.32 16.59
C ASP A 10 5.15 0.17 16.03
N LEU A 11 4.92 0.70 14.83
CA LEU A 11 3.69 0.47 14.08
C LEU A 11 3.70 -0.96 13.53
N GLU A 12 2.54 -1.56 13.34
CA GLU A 12 2.38 -2.82 12.62
C GLU A 12 1.56 -2.59 11.35
N GLN A 13 1.71 -3.45 10.34
CA GLN A 13 0.94 -3.30 9.10
C GLN A 13 -0.57 -3.33 9.31
N VAL A 14 -1.03 -4.03 10.35
CA VAL A 14 -2.44 -4.07 10.75
C VAL A 14 -3.01 -2.69 11.11
N ASP A 15 -2.16 -1.71 11.45
CA ASP A 15 -2.58 -0.35 11.78
C ASP A 15 -3.01 0.46 10.54
N ILE A 16 -2.61 0.04 9.34
CA ILE A 16 -2.91 0.72 8.08
C ILE A 16 -4.41 0.68 7.79
N ALA A 17 -5.04 -0.51 7.81
CA ALA A 17 -6.49 -0.62 7.62
C ALA A 17 -7.29 0.13 8.69
N ALA A 18 -6.83 0.12 9.95
CA ALA A 18 -7.47 0.87 11.03
C ALA A 18 -7.41 2.38 10.78
N THR A 19 -6.26 2.86 10.30
CA THR A 19 -6.05 4.28 9.97
C THR A 19 -6.92 4.72 8.79
N ILE A 20 -6.97 3.93 7.71
CA ILE A 20 -7.84 4.20 6.56
C ILE A 20 -9.31 4.19 6.99
N ALA A 21 -9.72 3.23 7.82
CA ALA A 21 -11.08 3.14 8.33
C ALA A 21 -11.49 4.40 9.11
N SER A 22 -10.61 4.91 9.97
CA SER A 22 -10.85 6.14 10.72
C SER A 22 -10.91 7.38 9.82
N LEU A 23 -9.99 7.52 8.86
CA LEU A 23 -9.97 8.65 7.91
C LEU A 23 -11.25 8.74 7.09
N MET A 24 -11.79 7.59 6.66
CA MET A 24 -12.98 7.52 5.82
C MET A 24 -14.29 7.31 6.61
N ASN A 25 -14.24 7.37 7.94
CA ASN A 25 -15.39 7.13 8.84
C ASN A 25 -16.11 5.79 8.57
N ILE A 26 -15.34 4.73 8.39
CA ILE A 26 -15.79 3.36 8.12
C ILE A 26 -15.72 2.56 9.44
N PRO A 27 -16.84 2.23 10.10
CA PRO A 27 -16.83 1.26 11.18
C PRO A 27 -16.30 -0.09 10.68
N TYR A 28 -15.10 -0.46 11.12
CA TYR A 28 -14.34 -1.59 10.59
C TYR A 28 -13.55 -2.30 11.70
N PRO A 29 -13.77 -3.61 11.93
CA PRO A 29 -13.15 -4.30 13.06
C PRO A 29 -11.72 -4.75 12.75
N THR A 30 -10.74 -4.10 13.37
CA THR A 30 -9.30 -4.38 13.24
C THR A 30 -8.68 -4.82 14.56
N GLU A 31 -7.55 -5.51 14.51
CA GLU A 31 -6.62 -5.67 15.64
C GLU A 31 -5.61 -4.53 15.73
N GLY A 32 -5.32 -3.87 14.60
CA GLY A 32 -4.50 -2.66 14.57
C GLY A 32 -5.23 -1.45 15.16
N ARG A 33 -4.47 -0.39 15.44
CA ARG A 33 -4.94 0.88 16.00
C ARG A 33 -4.72 2.01 15.00
N PRO A 34 -5.68 2.94 14.84
CA PRO A 34 -5.48 4.10 14.00
C PRO A 34 -4.27 4.94 14.44
N ILE A 35 -3.45 5.34 13.48
CA ILE A 35 -2.23 6.11 13.73
C ILE A 35 -2.62 7.59 13.84
N GLY A 36 -2.72 8.09 15.07
CA GLY A 36 -3.27 9.43 15.36
C GLY A 36 -2.61 10.57 14.60
N GLU A 37 -1.29 10.52 14.40
CA GLU A 37 -0.58 11.53 13.59
C GLU A 37 -1.02 11.54 12.14
N ILE A 38 -1.27 10.37 11.53
CA ILE A 38 -1.76 10.26 10.16
C ILE A 38 -3.21 10.76 10.09
N LEU A 39 -4.03 10.53 11.12
CA LEU A 39 -5.40 11.05 11.17
C LEU A 39 -5.42 12.58 11.13
N THR A 40 -4.60 13.21 11.97
CA THR A 40 -4.45 14.67 11.99
C THR A 40 -3.86 15.19 10.68
N TYR A 41 -2.82 14.53 10.18
CA TYR A 41 -2.14 14.94 8.95
C TYR A 41 -3.06 14.83 7.74
N GLY A 42 -3.77 13.72 7.57
CA GLY A 42 -4.68 13.44 6.45
C GLY A 42 -6.09 14.02 6.59
N TRP A 43 -6.35 14.82 7.63
CA TRP A 43 -7.66 15.44 7.81
C TRP A 43 -8.05 16.29 6.60
N GLY A 44 -9.27 16.08 6.11
CA GLY A 44 -9.82 16.76 4.94
C GLY A 44 -9.45 16.12 3.60
N CYS A 45 -8.59 15.09 3.56
CA CYS A 45 -8.31 14.38 2.32
C CYS A 45 -9.55 13.58 1.87
N GLY A 46 -10.06 13.88 0.67
CA GLY A 46 -11.21 13.20 0.09
C GLY A 46 -10.87 11.85 -0.53
N ARG A 47 -9.62 11.63 -0.93
CA ARG A 47 -9.14 10.36 -1.51
C ARG A 47 -7.96 9.78 -0.75
N ILE A 48 -7.87 8.46 -0.72
CA ILE A 48 -6.73 7.72 -0.20
C ILE A 48 -6.20 6.78 -1.28
N LEU A 49 -4.92 6.88 -1.58
CA LEU A 49 -4.18 5.92 -2.39
C LEU A 49 -3.23 5.13 -1.49
N LEU A 50 -3.43 3.82 -1.39
CA LEU A 50 -2.52 2.89 -0.74
C LEU A 50 -1.67 2.17 -1.79
N LEU A 51 -0.39 2.52 -1.85
CA LEU A 51 0.60 1.88 -2.70
C LEU A 51 1.39 0.88 -1.86
N ILE A 52 1.32 -0.39 -2.23
CA ILE A 52 2.09 -1.47 -1.61
C ILE A 52 3.22 -1.84 -2.58
N VAL A 53 4.47 -1.88 -2.11
CA VAL A 53 5.64 -2.27 -2.91
C VAL A 53 6.24 -3.55 -2.34
N ASP A 54 6.23 -4.59 -3.15
CA ASP A 54 6.76 -5.93 -2.84
C ASP A 54 8.25 -5.83 -2.47
N SER A 55 8.64 -6.43 -1.34
CA SER A 55 10.01 -6.42 -0.80
C SER A 55 10.57 -5.02 -0.47
N LEU A 56 9.74 -4.01 -0.20
CA LEU A 56 10.23 -2.69 0.24
C LEU A 56 10.57 -2.66 1.75
N GLY A 57 11.83 -2.92 2.11
CA GLY A 57 12.35 -2.82 3.50
C GLY A 57 12.72 -1.39 3.95
N TYR A 58 12.67 -1.11 5.26
CA TYR A 58 12.88 0.24 5.80
C TYR A 58 14.36 0.67 5.68
N ALA A 59 15.33 -0.19 6.05
CA ALA A 59 16.74 0.17 5.90
C ALA A 59 17.16 0.26 4.43
N GLU A 60 16.66 -0.61 3.56
CA GLU A 60 16.97 -0.54 2.13
C GLU A 60 16.36 0.70 1.46
N TYR A 61 15.16 1.13 1.89
CA TYR A 61 14.60 2.43 1.51
C TYR A 61 15.52 3.58 1.93
N LEU A 62 15.97 3.62 3.19
CA LEU A 62 16.87 4.66 3.68
C LEU A 62 18.20 4.65 2.93
N GLY A 63 18.79 3.48 2.68
CA GLY A 63 20.04 3.32 1.95
C GLY A 63 19.94 3.70 0.46
N SER A 64 18.74 3.58 -0.13
CA SER A 64 18.49 3.86 -1.55
C SER A 64 17.79 5.19 -1.79
N ARG A 65 17.56 6.01 -0.75
CA ARG A 65 16.77 7.24 -0.79
C ARG A 65 17.18 8.24 -1.88
N ARG A 66 18.46 8.27 -2.25
CA ARG A 66 18.96 9.12 -3.37
C ARG A 66 18.36 8.77 -4.74
N PHE A 67 17.84 7.55 -4.90
CA PHE A 67 17.21 7.08 -6.13
C PHE A 67 15.69 7.22 -6.11
N PHE A 68 15.09 7.45 -4.93
CA PHE A 68 13.68 7.81 -4.74
C PHE A 68 13.47 9.33 -4.79
N SER A 69 13.94 9.96 -5.87
CA SER A 69 14.02 11.41 -5.97
C SER A 69 12.67 12.11 -6.07
N ASN A 70 11.68 11.49 -6.72
CA ASN A 70 10.33 12.03 -6.86
C ASN A 70 9.56 11.86 -5.56
N ILE A 71 9.60 10.66 -4.98
CA ILE A 71 8.99 10.39 -3.67
C ILE A 71 9.57 11.34 -2.63
N TRP A 72 10.90 11.52 -2.60
CA TRP A 72 11.54 12.47 -1.69
C TRP A 72 11.01 13.90 -1.82
N LYS A 73 10.81 14.39 -3.05
CA LYS A 73 10.25 15.72 -3.31
C LYS A 73 8.78 15.81 -2.84
N MET A 74 7.95 14.83 -3.18
CA MET A 74 6.53 14.81 -2.79
C MET A 74 6.36 14.63 -1.28
N SER A 75 7.24 13.87 -0.64
CA SER A 75 7.19 13.57 0.79
C SER A 75 8.03 14.52 1.64
N CYS A 76 8.51 15.66 1.10
CA CYS A 76 9.40 16.55 1.83
C CYS A 76 8.74 17.13 3.10
N ASN A 77 7.42 17.33 3.08
CA ASN A 77 6.58 17.67 4.23
C ASN A 77 5.72 16.49 4.73
N GLY A 78 6.04 15.28 4.27
CA GLY A 78 5.34 14.05 4.60
C GLY A 78 5.72 13.51 5.98
N ARG A 79 5.37 12.26 6.21
CA ARG A 79 5.72 11.46 7.38
C ARG A 79 6.34 10.13 6.93
N LEU A 80 7.38 9.70 7.62
CA LEU A 80 8.01 8.41 7.41
C LEU A 80 7.98 7.66 8.72
N TYR A 81 7.42 6.46 8.70
CA TYR A 81 7.33 5.57 9.85
C TYR A 81 8.06 4.26 9.56
N ARG A 82 8.63 3.68 10.62
CA ARG A 82 9.08 2.29 10.61
C ARG A 82 7.90 1.41 11.02
N CYS A 83 7.50 0.50 10.16
CA CYS A 83 6.34 -0.38 10.36
C CYS A 83 6.80 -1.83 10.37
N LYS A 84 6.42 -2.62 11.36
CA LYS A 84 6.76 -4.03 11.47
C LYS A 84 5.92 -4.86 10.49
N ALA A 85 6.59 -5.65 9.67
CA ALA A 85 5.93 -6.62 8.81
C ALA A 85 5.29 -7.74 9.65
N ASN A 86 4.05 -8.09 9.33
CA ASN A 86 3.31 -9.11 10.09
C ASN A 86 3.59 -10.55 9.63
N ALA A 87 4.28 -10.72 8.50
CA ALA A 87 4.77 -12.00 7.99
C ALA A 87 6.02 -11.79 7.11
N GLU A 88 6.56 -12.88 6.57
CA GLU A 88 7.74 -12.89 5.68
C GLU A 88 7.38 -13.05 4.19
N ARG A 89 6.08 -13.12 3.86
CA ARG A 89 5.61 -13.39 2.49
C ARG A 89 4.53 -12.39 2.09
N THR A 90 4.52 -12.04 0.81
CA THR A 90 3.61 -11.07 0.20
C THR A 90 2.14 -11.27 0.58
N THR A 91 1.60 -12.47 0.34
CA THR A 91 0.16 -12.72 0.55
C THR A 91 -0.32 -12.49 1.99
N PRO A 92 0.28 -13.09 3.04
CA PRO A 92 -0.14 -12.81 4.41
C PRO A 92 0.10 -11.35 4.84
N CYS A 93 1.16 -10.69 4.34
CA CYS A 93 1.40 -9.28 4.62
C CYS A 93 0.33 -8.38 4.00
N ILE A 94 0.05 -8.52 2.70
CA ILE A 94 -1.03 -7.76 2.04
C ILE A 94 -2.38 -8.04 2.71
N ALA A 95 -2.66 -9.30 3.07
CA ALA A 95 -3.87 -9.62 3.81
C ALA A 95 -3.91 -8.88 5.15
N SER A 96 -2.81 -8.82 5.91
CA SER A 96 -2.72 -8.07 7.17
C SER A 96 -2.92 -6.57 6.98
N ILE A 97 -2.26 -5.97 6.00
CA ILE A 97 -2.40 -4.55 5.62
C ILE A 97 -3.87 -4.23 5.34
N LEU A 98 -4.54 -5.05 4.53
CA LEU A 98 -5.89 -4.77 4.03
C LEU A 98 -6.99 -5.17 5.01
N CYS A 99 -6.79 -6.22 5.81
CA CYS A 99 -7.80 -6.68 6.76
C CYS A 99 -7.63 -6.10 8.17
N GLY A 100 -6.47 -5.54 8.49
CA GLY A 100 -6.15 -5.01 9.81
C GLY A 100 -6.04 -6.07 10.89
N ARG A 101 -5.71 -7.32 10.54
CA ARG A 101 -5.56 -8.46 11.47
C ARG A 101 -4.25 -9.18 11.21
N LYS A 102 -3.74 -9.91 12.20
CA LYS A 102 -2.50 -10.69 12.06
C LYS A 102 -2.75 -12.01 11.29
N PRO A 103 -1.70 -12.64 10.71
CA PRO A 103 -1.83 -13.91 9.99
C PRO A 103 -2.54 -15.01 10.77
N GLU A 104 -2.34 -15.10 12.08
CA GLU A 104 -2.95 -16.11 12.94
C GLU A 104 -4.48 -15.92 13.05
N ARG A 105 -4.97 -14.70 12.83
CA ARG A 105 -6.41 -14.37 12.88
C ARG A 105 -7.07 -14.43 11.53
N HIS A 106 -6.48 -13.83 10.51
CA HIS A 106 -7.09 -13.83 9.18
C HIS A 106 -6.86 -15.17 8.46
N GLY A 107 -5.75 -15.85 8.77
CA GLY A 107 -5.40 -17.18 8.27
C GLY A 107 -5.41 -17.30 6.75
N ILE A 108 -4.87 -16.27 6.08
CA ILE A 108 -4.66 -16.20 4.62
C ILE A 108 -3.15 -16.28 4.41
N TYR A 109 -2.65 -17.42 3.95
CA TYR A 109 -1.22 -17.62 3.68
C TYR A 109 -0.93 -17.73 2.18
N ARG A 110 -1.98 -17.98 1.38
CA ARG A 110 -1.97 -17.99 -0.08
C ARG A 110 -3.29 -17.43 -0.62
N THR A 111 -3.31 -16.97 -1.87
CA THR A 111 -4.46 -16.28 -2.48
C THR A 111 -5.76 -17.09 -2.38
N GLY A 112 -5.69 -18.42 -2.55
CA GLY A 112 -6.86 -19.30 -2.49
C GLY A 112 -7.53 -19.40 -1.12
N ASP A 113 -6.84 -19.02 -0.04
CA ASP A 113 -7.41 -19.10 1.32
C ASP A 113 -8.51 -18.05 1.54
N VAL A 114 -8.50 -16.95 0.78
CA VAL A 114 -9.52 -15.87 0.84
C VAL A 114 -10.93 -16.44 0.67
N TYR A 115 -11.11 -17.42 -0.22
CA TYR A 115 -12.42 -18.03 -0.49
C TYR A 115 -12.95 -18.89 0.67
N ARG A 116 -12.10 -19.28 1.62
CA ARG A 116 -12.46 -20.10 2.78
C ARG A 116 -12.82 -19.26 4.01
N ARG A 117 -12.50 -17.96 4.00
CA ARG A 117 -12.67 -17.06 5.15
C ARG A 117 -13.99 -16.31 5.07
N ARG A 118 -15.09 -17.00 5.43
CA ARG A 118 -16.41 -16.37 5.52
C ARG A 118 -16.40 -15.25 6.56
N GLY A 119 -16.89 -14.06 6.18
CA GLY A 119 -17.05 -12.92 7.08
C GLY A 119 -15.81 -12.03 7.24
N LEU A 120 -14.63 -12.47 6.81
CA LEU A 120 -13.47 -11.60 6.70
C LEU A 120 -13.62 -10.74 5.44
N LYS A 121 -13.49 -9.43 5.61
CA LYS A 121 -13.57 -8.42 4.55
C LYS A 121 -12.29 -7.63 4.60
N SER A 122 -11.82 -7.10 3.47
CA SER A 122 -10.80 -6.05 3.48
C SER A 122 -11.41 -4.68 3.78
N ILE A 123 -10.55 -3.70 4.10
CA ILE A 123 -10.95 -2.30 4.24
C ILE A 123 -11.55 -1.75 2.93
N VAL A 124 -11.07 -2.22 1.79
CA VAL A 124 -11.57 -1.84 0.46
C VAL A 124 -12.99 -2.38 0.22
N GLU A 125 -13.26 -3.62 0.61
CA GLU A 125 -14.62 -4.19 0.58
C GLU A 125 -15.56 -3.51 1.58
N ALA A 126 -15.04 -3.08 2.72
CA ALA A 126 -15.82 -2.35 3.71
C ALA A 126 -16.17 -0.92 3.24
N ALA A 127 -15.25 -0.25 2.55
CA ALA A 127 -15.46 1.04 1.91
C ALA A 127 -16.52 0.95 0.81
N SER A 128 -16.36 0.01 -0.14
CA SER A 128 -17.31 -0.17 -1.24
C SER A 128 -18.73 -0.46 -0.75
N ARG A 129 -18.90 -1.30 0.29
CA ARG A 129 -20.21 -1.56 0.91
C ARG A 129 -20.87 -0.33 1.55
N ARG A 130 -20.13 0.73 1.82
CA ARG A 130 -20.64 2.02 2.31
C ARG A 130 -20.84 3.05 1.21
N GLY A 131 -20.74 2.65 -0.06
CA GLY A 131 -20.87 3.55 -1.21
C GLY A 131 -19.61 4.37 -1.50
N ILE A 132 -18.49 4.06 -0.86
CA ILE A 132 -17.20 4.67 -1.20
C ILE A 132 -16.63 3.92 -2.39
N LYS A 133 -16.66 4.55 -3.57
CA LYS A 133 -16.15 3.94 -4.80
C LYS A 133 -14.68 3.53 -4.61
N SER A 134 -14.39 2.24 -4.68
CA SER A 134 -13.10 1.68 -4.31
C SER A 134 -12.49 0.83 -5.41
N ALA A 135 -11.16 0.82 -5.50
CA ALA A 135 -10.41 0.13 -6.54
C ALA A 135 -9.27 -0.74 -6.00
N VAL A 136 -9.02 -1.87 -6.67
CA VAL A 136 -7.84 -2.72 -6.49
C VAL A 136 -7.15 -2.95 -7.83
N VAL A 137 -5.83 -2.69 -7.85
CA VAL A 137 -4.94 -2.92 -9.00
C VAL A 137 -3.73 -3.75 -8.56
N MET A 138 -3.70 -5.03 -8.91
CA MET A 138 -2.60 -5.92 -8.50
C MET A 138 -2.52 -7.14 -9.42
N GLU A 139 -1.60 -8.06 -9.12
CA GLU A 139 -1.49 -9.34 -9.84
C GLU A 139 -2.86 -10.03 -9.94
N GLU A 140 -3.13 -10.58 -11.12
CA GLU A 140 -4.42 -11.10 -11.55
C GLU A 140 -5.11 -11.96 -10.50
N LYS A 141 -4.45 -13.00 -9.96
CA LYS A 141 -5.10 -13.89 -9.00
C LYS A 141 -5.48 -13.16 -7.71
N GLY A 142 -4.65 -12.25 -7.23
CA GLY A 142 -4.95 -11.39 -6.09
C GLY A 142 -6.14 -10.46 -6.33
N ALA A 143 -6.11 -9.74 -7.46
CA ALA A 143 -7.16 -8.79 -7.84
C ALA A 143 -8.52 -9.49 -8.03
N LEU A 144 -8.54 -10.67 -8.68
CA LEU A 144 -9.77 -11.42 -8.94
C LEU A 144 -10.51 -11.85 -7.66
N THR A 145 -9.84 -11.89 -6.50
CA THR A 145 -10.52 -12.16 -5.22
C THR A 145 -11.54 -11.07 -4.83
N PHE A 146 -11.46 -9.88 -5.44
CA PHE A 146 -12.33 -8.74 -5.18
C PHE A 146 -13.48 -8.59 -6.19
N VAL A 147 -13.54 -9.40 -7.25
CA VAL A 147 -14.61 -9.32 -8.27
C VAL A 147 -15.99 -9.52 -7.61
N GLY A 148 -16.91 -8.61 -7.91
CA GLY A 148 -18.25 -8.58 -7.31
C GLY A 148 -18.29 -8.15 -5.85
N ARG A 149 -17.17 -7.66 -5.28
CA ARG A 149 -17.06 -7.20 -3.88
C ARG A 149 -16.68 -5.73 -3.74
N ILE A 150 -16.09 -5.14 -4.79
CA ILE A 150 -15.72 -3.73 -4.89
C ILE A 150 -16.11 -3.16 -6.27
N ASP A 151 -15.98 -1.84 -6.43
CA ASP A 151 -16.43 -1.12 -7.63
C ASP A 151 -15.52 -1.32 -8.85
N ILE A 152 -14.20 -1.25 -8.66
CA ILE A 152 -13.22 -1.36 -9.74
C ILE A 152 -12.18 -2.43 -9.41
N VAL A 153 -12.05 -3.43 -10.27
CA VAL A 153 -11.00 -4.45 -10.19
C VAL A 153 -10.19 -4.43 -11.47
N LYS A 154 -8.90 -4.12 -11.38
CA LYS A 154 -7.97 -4.15 -12.53
C LYS A 154 -6.93 -5.27 -12.30
N PRO A 155 -7.20 -6.49 -12.78
CA PRO A 155 -6.24 -7.58 -12.70
C PRO A 155 -5.10 -7.37 -13.70
N ILE A 156 -3.86 -7.41 -13.22
CA ILE A 156 -2.67 -7.32 -14.07
C ILE A 156 -2.08 -8.73 -14.23
N PRO A 157 -2.10 -9.31 -15.43
CA PRO A 157 -1.53 -10.65 -15.62
C PRO A 157 -0.01 -10.61 -15.43
N ASP A 158 0.55 -11.71 -14.96
CA ASP A 158 2.00 -11.79 -14.70
C ASP A 158 2.81 -11.53 -15.98
N ARG A 159 4.03 -11.01 -15.82
CA ARG A 159 4.94 -10.71 -16.93
C ARG A 159 6.32 -11.30 -16.67
N LYS A 160 7.00 -11.71 -17.74
CA LYS A 160 8.43 -12.04 -17.66
C LYS A 160 9.26 -10.80 -17.34
N ASN A 161 8.90 -9.66 -17.94
CA ASN A 161 9.49 -8.37 -17.60
C ASN A 161 8.68 -7.71 -16.48
N ILE A 162 9.25 -7.67 -15.27
CA ILE A 162 8.57 -7.11 -14.11
C ILE A 162 8.41 -5.57 -14.19
N VAL A 163 9.24 -4.89 -14.97
CA VAL A 163 9.10 -3.44 -15.19
C VAL A 163 7.84 -3.15 -15.99
N GLU A 164 7.58 -3.92 -17.06
CA GLU A 164 6.33 -3.84 -17.83
C GLU A 164 5.11 -4.13 -16.94
N PHE A 165 5.21 -5.08 -16.01
CA PHE A 165 4.15 -5.33 -15.03
C PHE A 165 3.85 -4.07 -14.18
N ASP A 166 4.87 -3.43 -13.61
CA ASP A 166 4.67 -2.23 -12.78
C ASP A 166 4.20 -1.02 -13.63
N GLU A 167 4.59 -0.93 -14.90
CA GLU A 167 4.06 0.06 -15.85
C GLU A 167 2.57 -0.15 -16.17
N GLU A 168 2.12 -1.40 -16.28
CA GLU A 168 0.71 -1.74 -16.41
C GLU A 168 -0.07 -1.43 -15.12
N VAL A 169 0.49 -1.76 -13.95
CA VAL A 169 -0.07 -1.37 -12.64
C VAL A 169 -0.22 0.14 -12.56
N LYS A 170 0.81 0.91 -12.93
CA LYS A 170 0.73 2.38 -13.00
C LYS A 170 -0.44 2.83 -13.85
N SER A 171 -0.51 2.33 -15.08
CA SER A 171 -1.51 2.78 -16.07
C SER A 171 -2.93 2.48 -15.61
N ALA A 172 -3.16 1.27 -15.10
CA ALA A 172 -4.46 0.85 -14.56
C ALA A 172 -4.82 1.58 -13.26
N THR A 173 -3.85 1.91 -12.41
CA THR A 173 -4.09 2.70 -11.19
C THR A 173 -4.50 4.13 -11.54
N ALA A 174 -3.80 4.77 -12.47
CA ALA A 174 -4.17 6.09 -12.98
C ALA A 174 -5.56 6.09 -13.63
N GLU A 175 -5.92 5.04 -14.36
CA GLU A 175 -7.27 4.85 -14.90
C GLU A 175 -8.32 4.76 -13.79
N ALA A 176 -8.12 3.90 -12.78
CA ALA A 176 -9.06 3.75 -11.66
C ALA A 176 -9.26 5.05 -10.86
N LEU A 177 -8.20 5.85 -10.72
CA LEU A 177 -8.28 7.19 -10.12
C LEU A 177 -9.12 8.15 -10.98
N ARG A 178 -8.92 8.17 -12.30
CA ARG A 178 -9.73 8.96 -13.24
C ARG A 178 -11.19 8.51 -13.29
N GLU A 179 -11.46 7.23 -13.09
CA GLU A 179 -12.81 6.70 -12.92
C GLU A 179 -13.47 7.13 -11.59
N GLY A 180 -12.77 7.87 -10.72
CA GLY A 180 -13.33 8.48 -9.51
C GLY A 180 -13.28 7.59 -8.27
N SER A 181 -12.34 6.63 -8.19
CA SER A 181 -12.10 5.87 -6.96
C SER A 181 -11.61 6.77 -5.83
N PHE A 182 -12.23 6.65 -4.65
CA PHE A 182 -11.87 7.37 -3.42
C PHE A 182 -10.93 6.58 -2.52
N LEU A 183 -10.95 5.24 -2.60
CA LEU A 183 -9.98 4.36 -1.96
C LEU A 183 -9.38 3.42 -3.00
N THR A 184 -8.12 3.65 -3.36
CA THR A 184 -7.42 2.84 -4.36
C THR A 184 -6.26 2.11 -3.72
N VAL A 185 -6.16 0.81 -3.96
CA VAL A 185 -5.01 -0.01 -3.57
C VAL A 185 -4.28 -0.48 -4.81
N ALA A 186 -2.97 -0.27 -4.88
CA ALA A 186 -2.13 -0.81 -5.95
C ALA A 186 -0.93 -1.58 -5.40
N HIS A 187 -0.45 -2.59 -6.13
CA HIS A 187 0.69 -3.41 -5.75
C HIS A 187 1.78 -3.46 -6.84
N LEU A 188 2.97 -2.95 -6.52
CA LEU A 188 4.16 -2.93 -7.38
C LEU A 188 5.16 -4.01 -6.95
N ARG A 189 5.91 -4.61 -7.88
CA ARG A 189 6.70 -5.84 -7.66
C ARG A 189 8.15 -5.78 -8.11
N VAL A 190 8.59 -4.70 -8.75
CA VAL A 190 9.93 -4.60 -9.34
C VAL A 190 11.05 -4.90 -8.32
N LEU A 191 10.94 -4.41 -7.07
CA LEU A 191 12.00 -4.58 -6.07
C LEU A 191 12.17 -6.03 -5.62
N ASP A 192 11.10 -6.80 -5.48
CA ASP A 192 11.17 -8.22 -5.15
C ASP A 192 11.91 -9.04 -6.22
N LYS A 193 11.65 -8.73 -7.50
CA LYS A 193 12.18 -9.51 -8.63
C LYS A 193 13.56 -9.07 -9.12
N GLN A 194 13.90 -7.79 -8.97
CA GLN A 194 15.16 -7.24 -9.46
C GLN A 194 16.08 -6.68 -8.36
N GLY A 195 15.61 -6.62 -7.12
CA GLY A 195 16.35 -6.03 -6.00
C GLY A 195 16.50 -4.52 -6.12
N TYR A 196 17.42 -3.99 -5.31
CA TYR A 196 17.63 -2.56 -5.13
C TYR A 196 18.73 -2.00 -6.04
N THR A 197 18.62 -2.28 -7.34
CA THR A 197 19.50 -1.59 -8.31
C THR A 197 19.04 -0.14 -8.50
N PRO A 198 19.94 0.79 -8.87
CA PRO A 198 19.53 2.16 -9.19
C PRO A 198 18.48 2.25 -10.30
N TYR A 199 18.41 1.27 -11.20
CA TYR A 199 17.41 1.19 -12.26
C TYR A 199 16.05 0.80 -11.69
N SER A 200 15.99 -0.29 -10.92
CA SER A 200 14.76 -0.82 -10.31
C SER A 200 14.13 0.20 -9.35
N VAL A 201 14.94 0.86 -8.52
CA VAL A 201 14.45 1.90 -7.60
C VAL A 201 13.90 3.12 -8.35
N ARG A 202 14.58 3.57 -9.42
CA ARG A 202 14.09 4.68 -10.24
C ARG A 202 12.82 4.33 -11.01
N SER A 203 12.67 3.09 -11.45
CA SER A 203 11.44 2.62 -12.09
C SER A 203 10.25 2.72 -11.14
N VAL A 204 10.41 2.25 -9.89
CA VAL A 204 9.39 2.40 -8.84
C VAL A 204 9.12 3.88 -8.52
N ASP A 205 10.16 4.70 -8.35
CA ASP A 205 10.04 6.15 -8.09
C ASP A 205 9.27 6.89 -9.19
N ALA A 206 9.54 6.56 -10.46
CA ALA A 206 8.85 7.13 -11.62
C ALA A 206 7.38 6.70 -11.66
N ASN A 207 7.11 5.40 -11.51
CA ASN A 207 5.75 4.87 -11.52
C ASN A 207 4.89 5.48 -10.40
N ILE A 208 5.42 5.57 -9.18
CA ILE A 208 4.72 6.20 -8.05
C ILE A 208 4.46 7.69 -8.33
N SER A 209 5.43 8.40 -8.90
CA SER A 209 5.26 9.83 -9.25
C SER A 209 4.16 10.04 -10.28
N GLU A 210 4.07 9.19 -11.31
CA GLU A 210 3.03 9.28 -12.32
C GLU A 210 1.64 8.91 -11.78
N ILE A 211 1.56 7.90 -10.91
CA ILE A 211 0.29 7.56 -10.22
C ILE A 211 -0.15 8.73 -9.33
N ALA A 212 0.77 9.30 -8.54
CA ALA A 212 0.47 10.46 -7.69
C ALA A 212 0.01 11.66 -8.53
N GLY A 213 0.60 11.89 -9.71
CA GLY A 213 0.15 12.94 -10.64
C GLY A 213 -1.26 12.71 -11.21
N ALA A 214 -1.78 11.48 -11.19
CA ALA A 214 -3.15 11.16 -11.56
C ALA A 214 -4.14 11.30 -10.38
N CYS A 215 -3.65 11.44 -9.15
CA CYS A 215 -4.48 11.83 -8.02
C CYS A 215 -4.78 13.33 -8.11
N GLY A 216 -6.03 13.71 -7.88
CA GLY A 216 -6.39 15.13 -7.74
C GLY A 216 -5.92 15.71 -6.41
N GLU A 217 -6.12 17.02 -6.24
CA GLU A 217 -5.93 17.73 -4.98
C GLU A 217 -6.70 17.05 -3.82
N GLU A 218 -6.24 17.28 -2.59
CA GLU A 218 -6.82 16.71 -1.36
C GLU A 218 -6.74 15.18 -1.30
N SER A 219 -5.69 14.60 -1.88
CA SER A 219 -5.43 13.16 -1.81
C SER A 219 -4.37 12.85 -0.76
N LEU A 220 -4.59 11.79 0.02
CA LEU A 220 -3.60 11.22 0.93
C LEU A 220 -2.95 10.01 0.25
N ILE A 221 -1.64 10.05 0.08
CA ILE A 221 -0.87 8.92 -0.43
C ILE A 221 -0.22 8.21 0.75
N MET A 222 -0.46 6.90 0.85
CA MET A 222 0.15 5.99 1.80
C MET A 222 0.96 4.96 1.01
N LEU A 223 2.28 5.04 1.09
CA LEU A 223 3.20 4.11 0.44
C LEU A 223 3.82 3.20 1.51
N CYS A 224 3.66 1.88 1.37
CA CYS A 224 4.28 0.94 2.28
C CYS A 224 4.92 -0.25 1.57
N GLY A 225 5.85 -0.91 2.27
CA GLY A 225 6.27 -2.26 1.92
C GLY A 225 5.33 -3.32 2.49
N ASP A 226 5.29 -4.48 1.86
CA ASP A 226 4.62 -5.67 2.39
C ASP A 226 5.57 -6.52 3.26
N HIS A 227 6.82 -6.70 2.87
CA HIS A 227 7.86 -7.32 3.68
C HIS A 227 9.24 -6.75 3.29
N PRO A 228 10.26 -6.95 4.15
CA PRO A 228 11.63 -6.63 3.78
C PRO A 228 12.16 -7.57 2.67
N PRO A 229 13.26 -7.21 1.99
CA PRO A 229 13.85 -8.05 0.95
C PRO A 229 14.19 -9.45 1.44
N HIS A 230 14.03 -10.45 0.58
CA HIS A 230 14.42 -11.82 0.88
C HIS A 230 15.89 -11.93 1.29
N GLY A 231 16.15 -12.60 2.41
CA GLY A 231 17.50 -12.74 2.99
C GLY A 231 17.97 -11.57 3.84
N SER A 232 17.19 -10.49 3.96
CA SER A 232 17.44 -9.43 4.94
C SER A 232 17.18 -9.94 6.36
N LYS A 233 17.90 -9.36 7.35
CA LYS A 233 17.65 -9.61 8.79
C LYS A 233 16.63 -8.62 9.37
N GLU A 234 16.19 -7.67 8.57
CA GLU A 234 15.20 -6.68 8.98
C GLU A 234 13.80 -7.32 9.08
N SER A 235 12.95 -6.76 9.94
CA SER A 235 11.52 -7.13 10.06
C SER A 235 10.59 -5.93 9.85
N SER A 236 11.12 -4.84 9.31
CA SER A 236 10.44 -3.57 9.16
C SER A 236 10.36 -3.13 7.70
N VAL A 237 9.30 -2.40 7.39
CA VAL A 237 9.02 -1.80 6.10
C VAL A 237 8.72 -0.31 6.34
N PRO A 238 8.94 0.58 5.37
CA PRO A 238 8.53 1.96 5.51
C PRO A 238 7.02 2.07 5.36
N LEU A 239 6.44 3.01 6.09
CA LEU A 239 5.15 3.62 5.76
C LEU A 239 5.43 5.11 5.54
N ILE A 240 5.35 5.55 4.29
CA ILE A 240 5.56 6.93 3.86
C ILE A 240 4.19 7.52 3.56
N VAL A 241 3.89 8.67 4.16
CA VAL A 241 2.60 9.33 4.02
C VAL A 241 2.81 10.77 3.59
N PHE A 242 2.12 11.20 2.53
CA PHE A 242 2.17 12.58 2.06
C PHE A 242 0.84 12.98 1.42
N ARG A 243 0.60 14.29 1.37
CA ARG A 243 -0.59 14.89 0.78
C ARG A 243 -0.25 15.53 -0.57
N LEU A 244 -1.24 15.53 -1.46
CA LEU A 244 -1.23 16.29 -2.72
C LEU A 244 -2.21 17.46 -2.64
#